data_AF-A0A6G1R6K5-F1
#
_entry.id   AF-A0A6G1R6K5-F1
#
_cell.length_a   1.000
_cell.length_b   1.000
_cell.length_c   1.000
_cell.angle_alpha   90.00
_cell.angle_beta   90.00
_cell.angle_gamma   90.00
#
_symmetry.space_group_name_H-M   'P 1'
#
loop_
_entity.id
_entity.type
_entity.pdbx_description
1 polymer ?
#
loop_
_entity_poly.entity_id
_entity_poly.type
_entity_poly.pdbx_seq_one_letter_code
_entity_poly.pdbx_strand_id
1 'polypeptide(L)'
;MAEEGKGGGYSEHDDRVGGRSFSGRRKKGRGPFRGKMYSEGTPRPRTRHGPALRPRLDDDDGDVAMSDAHDGPRGRYLPYGPRPNRTANIHITVRRDLAAPDRGGGGGRDTGRRNWFKITIPYGKKYDKSWLLSSIQNLCSVPFTPVEFHYEHNRAQFYVEDATTASALKQVSRKITARDNYKVVIIINSSAPPQSLQNELKPEEVEQLKLCMSKRYDGSQRALDLKSLRVDPDLVSQSIDVVLNQRSSMLVVLRIIEENIPELQSLNLSSNKLYRLDDLGELAQKAAGLKVLDLSRNELKSERELDKVKGLRLEQLWLEGNPLCDTFRDQSTYISSVRERFPKLLRLDGHELPPPIAFDIEAPTTLPPCKGSYFGSDDLKVLVLRFLQQYYSIYDSSDRQGLLDAYHDGACCSLSIPFGPQNPPRNSLNEYFKDSRNVKKLKDPTMRFKLLKHTRLNVVAFLNELPKTQHDINSFLVDICAQTNTLLCFAVHGIFKEVDGKSRDCLRAFTRMFIAVPAGNTGLCIVNDELFVRTATSEEIRKAFLMPAPTPSSSPVPTLSAEQQEMLAAFSMQSGMNLEWSQKCLQDNDWDYGRAGQVFTQLKLEGKIPEVAFLK
;
A
#
# COMPACT_ATOMS: atom_id res chain seq x y z
N MET A 1 52.59 -46.53 35.43
CA MET A 1 53.75 -46.01 34.66
C MET A 1 53.22 -45.31 33.43
N ALA A 2 54.03 -44.42 32.84
CA ALA A 2 53.65 -43.52 31.74
C ALA A 2 53.85 -44.19 30.35
N GLU A 3 53.53 -43.61 29.19
CA GLU A 3 53.00 -42.27 28.87
C GLU A 3 52.27 -42.24 27.49
N GLU A 4 51.98 -41.03 26.99
CA GLU A 4 51.42 -40.67 25.68
C GLU A 4 52.47 -40.84 24.52
N GLY A 5 52.24 -40.48 23.25
CA GLY A 5 51.19 -39.64 22.66
C GLY A 5 51.21 -39.56 21.11
N LYS A 6 50.79 -38.42 20.55
CA LYS A 6 50.47 -38.24 19.10
C LYS A 6 51.42 -37.28 18.36
N GLY A 7 51.71 -37.61 17.10
CA GLY A 7 51.26 -36.77 15.96
C GLY A 7 52.25 -35.89 15.18
N GLY A 8 52.00 -35.78 13.87
CA GLY A 8 52.25 -34.58 13.06
C GLY A 8 53.57 -34.48 12.28
N GLY A 9 53.53 -33.81 11.12
CA GLY A 9 54.72 -33.39 10.35
C GLY A 9 54.52 -33.35 8.83
N TYR A 10 54.74 -32.19 8.21
CA TYR A 10 54.82 -31.98 6.76
C TYR A 10 56.24 -31.54 6.37
N SER A 11 56.57 -31.71 5.07
CA SER A 11 57.31 -30.76 4.22
C SER A 11 58.57 -31.31 3.56
N GLU A 12 58.67 -31.15 2.24
CA GLU A 12 59.94 -31.03 1.51
C GLU A 12 59.73 -30.14 0.28
N HIS A 13 60.75 -29.34 -0.08
CA HIS A 13 60.66 -28.28 -1.10
C HIS A 13 62.08 -27.89 -1.59
N ASP A 14 62.16 -27.20 -2.74
CA ASP A 14 63.36 -26.57 -3.31
C ASP A 14 64.49 -27.53 -3.77
N ASP A 15 65.44 -27.16 -4.66
CA ASP A 15 65.74 -25.85 -5.27
C ASP A 15 66.40 -25.98 -6.68
N ARG A 16 66.37 -24.88 -7.47
CA ARG A 16 67.51 -24.23 -8.18
C ARG A 16 67.29 -23.63 -9.59
N VAL A 17 66.93 -22.33 -9.58
CA VAL A 17 67.58 -21.19 -10.29
C VAL A 17 67.92 -21.24 -11.81
N GLY A 18 67.29 -20.33 -12.58
CA GLY A 18 68.04 -19.25 -13.29
C GLY A 18 67.92 -19.06 -14.83
N GLY A 19 67.70 -17.82 -15.32
CA GLY A 19 68.09 -17.46 -16.71
C GLY A 19 67.37 -16.34 -17.53
N ARG A 20 67.55 -15.05 -17.17
CA ARG A 20 67.60 -13.84 -18.06
C ARG A 20 66.51 -13.52 -19.14
N SER A 21 65.86 -12.36 -18.92
CA SER A 21 65.68 -11.21 -19.85
C SER A 21 64.72 -11.22 -21.08
N PHE A 22 64.15 -10.03 -21.33
CA PHE A 22 63.28 -9.63 -22.45
C PHE A 22 64.00 -9.54 -23.81
N SER A 23 63.31 -9.89 -24.91
CA SER A 23 62.90 -8.94 -25.99
C SER A 23 62.17 -9.66 -27.15
N GLY A 24 61.57 -8.92 -28.09
CA GLY A 24 61.26 -9.45 -29.44
C GLY A 24 59.79 -9.68 -29.84
N ARG A 25 58.96 -8.63 -29.96
CA ARG A 25 57.71 -8.71 -30.75
C ARG A 25 58.03 -8.76 -32.26
N ARG A 26 57.62 -9.81 -32.98
CA ARG A 26 57.35 -9.73 -34.44
C ARG A 26 56.17 -10.62 -34.87
N LYS A 27 55.06 -10.00 -35.25
CA LYS A 27 54.02 -10.60 -36.11
C LYS A 27 53.58 -9.56 -37.16
N LYS A 28 53.95 -9.81 -38.43
CA LYS A 28 53.31 -9.20 -39.61
C LYS A 28 51.94 -9.89 -39.82
N GLY A 29 50.95 -9.34 -40.52
CA GLY A 29 50.83 -8.03 -41.19
C GLY A 29 49.43 -7.86 -41.82
N ARG A 30 49.10 -6.66 -42.31
CA ARG A 30 47.88 -6.32 -43.07
C ARG A 30 47.85 -7.08 -44.42
N GLY A 31 46.74 -7.26 -45.16
CA GLY A 31 45.34 -6.80 -45.03
C GLY A 31 44.52 -7.24 -46.27
N PRO A 32 43.25 -6.84 -46.43
CA PRO A 32 42.36 -7.34 -47.50
C PRO A 32 42.44 -6.57 -48.84
N PHE A 33 42.03 -7.21 -49.94
CA PHE A 33 41.91 -6.62 -51.29
C PHE A 33 40.50 -6.76 -51.89
N ARG A 34 40.18 -5.95 -52.90
CA ARG A 34 38.90 -5.90 -53.66
C ARG A 34 39.08 -6.35 -55.12
N GLY A 35 37.99 -6.77 -55.76
CA GLY A 35 37.85 -6.96 -57.22
C GLY A 35 36.44 -6.61 -57.74
N LYS A 36 36.29 -6.44 -59.06
CA LYS A 36 35.04 -6.19 -59.84
C LYS A 36 35.04 -7.16 -61.07
N MET A 37 34.10 -7.24 -62.03
CA MET A 37 32.90 -6.49 -62.48
C MET A 37 31.77 -7.53 -62.78
N TYR A 38 30.57 -7.34 -63.35
CA TYR A 38 29.78 -6.30 -64.07
C TYR A 38 28.29 -6.46 -63.59
N SER A 39 27.36 -5.47 -63.59
CA SER A 39 26.63 -4.70 -64.63
C SER A 39 25.30 -5.34 -65.11
N GLU A 40 24.44 -4.51 -65.74
CA GLU A 40 23.02 -4.74 -66.14
C GLU A 40 22.02 -4.98 -64.98
N GLY A 41 20.75 -4.53 -65.04
CA GLY A 41 20.09 -3.63 -65.99
C GLY A 41 18.67 -3.22 -65.53
N THR A 42 18.31 -1.93 -65.67
CA THR A 42 16.96 -1.35 -65.45
C THR A 42 16.19 -1.27 -66.79
N PRO A 43 14.82 -1.13 -66.87
CA PRO A 43 14.02 -0.14 -66.13
C PRO A 43 12.54 -0.50 -65.79
N ARG A 44 11.79 0.50 -65.28
CA ARG A 44 10.31 0.56 -65.21
C ARG A 44 9.71 1.16 -66.50
N PRO A 45 8.47 0.82 -66.86
CA PRO A 45 7.34 1.78 -66.80
C PRO A 45 6.08 1.17 -66.11
N ARG A 46 5.09 1.86 -65.51
CA ARG A 46 4.46 3.20 -65.62
C ARG A 46 3.17 3.23 -66.49
N THR A 47 2.00 3.03 -65.85
CA THR A 47 0.62 3.52 -66.20
C THR A 47 0.00 3.07 -67.56
N ARG A 48 -1.33 2.96 -67.79
CA ARG A 48 -2.51 3.70 -67.25
C ARG A 48 -3.86 3.01 -67.66
N HIS A 49 -4.97 3.38 -66.99
CA HIS A 49 -6.40 3.13 -67.35
C HIS A 49 -7.02 1.70 -67.14
N GLY A 50 -8.37 1.66 -66.98
CA GLY A 50 -9.21 0.49 -66.64
C GLY A 50 -10.25 0.13 -67.74
N PRO A 51 -11.54 -0.22 -67.46
CA PRO A 51 -12.34 0.08 -66.25
C PRO A 51 -13.24 -1.07 -65.68
N ALA A 52 -13.90 -0.76 -64.54
CA ALA A 52 -15.23 -1.20 -64.06
C ALA A 52 -15.61 -2.70 -63.89
N LEU A 53 -16.05 -3.05 -62.67
CA LEU A 53 -17.44 -3.47 -62.34
C LEU A 53 -17.73 -3.28 -60.82
N ARG A 54 -19.02 -3.27 -60.43
CA ARG A 54 -19.59 -3.06 -59.06
C ARG A 54 -20.61 -4.18 -58.78
N PRO A 55 -21.01 -4.55 -57.52
CA PRO A 55 -21.46 -3.69 -56.39
C PRO A 55 -20.65 -3.91 -55.07
N ARG A 56 -20.72 -3.11 -53.99
CA ARG A 56 -21.84 -2.63 -53.12
C ARG A 56 -22.56 -3.77 -52.37
N LEU A 57 -22.91 -3.70 -51.09
CA LEU A 57 -23.02 -2.60 -50.09
C LEU A 57 -22.04 -2.87 -48.91
N ASP A 58 -21.35 -1.91 -48.30
CA ASP A 58 -21.76 -0.73 -47.49
C ASP A 58 -22.15 -1.12 -46.03
N ASP A 59 -21.20 -0.89 -45.10
CA ASP A 59 -21.38 -0.65 -43.65
C ASP A 59 -20.46 0.55 -43.33
N ASP A 60 -20.91 1.51 -42.53
CA ASP A 60 -20.28 2.83 -42.37
C ASP A 60 -19.94 3.13 -40.90
N ASP A 61 -18.66 3.39 -40.61
CA ASP A 61 -18.18 3.80 -39.28
C ASP A 61 -16.97 4.74 -39.48
N GLY A 62 -17.24 6.05 -39.44
CA GLY A 62 -16.38 7.08 -40.04
C GLY A 62 -15.45 7.80 -39.07
N ASP A 63 -14.29 7.21 -38.76
CA ASP A 63 -13.23 7.85 -37.95
C ASP A 63 -12.11 8.42 -38.85
N VAL A 64 -11.91 9.75 -38.83
CA VAL A 64 -10.90 10.44 -39.66
C VAL A 64 -9.75 10.97 -38.81
N ALA A 65 -8.55 10.42 -39.02
CA ALA A 65 -7.33 10.77 -38.30
C ALA A 65 -6.44 11.81 -39.02
N MET A 66 -5.72 12.61 -38.24
CA MET A 66 -4.41 13.23 -38.57
C MET A 66 -3.64 13.41 -37.24
N SER A 67 -2.46 12.80 -37.00
CA SER A 67 -1.12 13.01 -37.61
C SER A 67 -0.43 14.30 -37.11
N ASP A 68 0.83 14.33 -36.65
CA ASP A 68 1.83 13.27 -36.41
C ASP A 68 3.05 13.84 -35.61
N ALA A 69 4.10 13.02 -35.45
CA ALA A 69 5.51 13.36 -35.24
C ALA A 69 5.96 13.76 -33.81
N HIS A 70 7.13 13.32 -33.28
CA HIS A 70 8.30 12.65 -33.88
C HIS A 70 8.89 11.54 -32.98
N ASP A 71 9.59 10.56 -33.60
CA ASP A 71 10.37 9.49 -32.94
C ASP A 71 11.88 9.82 -32.87
N GLY A 72 12.61 9.20 -31.94
CA GLY A 72 14.05 9.43 -31.68
C GLY A 72 14.74 8.24 -30.97
N PRO A 73 15.98 7.86 -31.36
CA PRO A 73 16.38 6.45 -31.28
C PRO A 73 16.96 5.95 -29.95
N ARG A 74 16.73 4.66 -29.68
CA ARG A 74 17.27 3.91 -28.53
C ARG A 74 18.77 3.55 -28.72
N GLY A 75 19.59 3.86 -27.72
CA GLY A 75 20.98 3.38 -27.61
C GLY A 75 21.08 1.91 -27.20
N ARG A 76 22.16 1.22 -27.61
CA ARG A 76 22.46 -0.18 -27.25
C ARG A 76 23.46 -0.27 -26.10
N TYR A 77 23.33 -1.33 -25.29
CA TYR A 77 24.16 -1.61 -24.12
C TYR A 77 25.24 -2.65 -24.46
N LEU A 78 26.49 -2.42 -24.02
CA LEU A 78 27.57 -3.42 -23.96
C LEU A 78 28.53 -3.08 -22.79
N PRO A 79 29.18 -4.07 -22.13
CA PRO A 79 29.87 -3.87 -20.85
C PRO A 79 31.41 -3.76 -20.96
N TYR A 80 32.06 -3.72 -19.80
CA TYR A 80 33.50 -3.56 -19.51
C TYR A 80 34.07 -2.14 -19.64
N GLY A 81 34.90 -1.77 -18.67
CA GLY A 81 35.66 -0.52 -18.65
C GLY A 81 36.91 -0.64 -17.77
N PRO A 82 37.81 0.37 -17.72
CA PRO A 82 39.05 0.29 -16.97
C PRO A 82 39.12 1.21 -15.74
N ARG A 83 39.55 0.65 -14.60
CA ARG A 83 40.29 1.36 -13.53
C ARG A 83 41.81 1.21 -13.80
N PRO A 84 42.72 1.71 -12.94
CA PRO A 84 42.99 3.12 -12.64
C PRO A 84 44.52 3.45 -12.75
N ASN A 85 44.91 4.73 -12.67
CA ASN A 85 46.25 5.20 -12.25
C ASN A 85 46.32 6.74 -12.37
N ARG A 86 47.23 7.49 -11.70
CA ARG A 86 47.83 7.37 -10.35
C ARG A 86 48.50 8.73 -10.03
N THR A 87 48.51 9.16 -8.77
CA THR A 87 49.49 10.09 -8.13
C THR A 87 50.18 11.19 -8.95
N ALA A 88 49.93 12.45 -8.56
CA ALA A 88 51.00 13.42 -8.28
C ALA A 88 50.50 14.54 -7.36
N ASN A 89 51.22 14.82 -6.26
CA ASN A 89 51.06 16.06 -5.50
C ASN A 89 51.93 17.15 -6.13
N ILE A 90 51.42 18.38 -6.22
CA ILE A 90 52.26 19.58 -6.31
C ILE A 90 51.74 20.59 -5.29
N HIS A 91 52.65 21.13 -4.47
CA HIS A 91 52.36 21.99 -3.33
C HIS A 91 53.04 23.34 -3.59
N ILE A 92 52.28 24.42 -3.82
CA ILE A 92 52.86 25.78 -3.95
C ILE A 92 52.11 26.79 -3.06
N THR A 93 52.94 27.56 -2.37
CA THR A 93 52.73 28.59 -1.34
C THR A 93 51.52 29.53 -1.45
N VAL A 94 50.74 29.56 -0.36
CA VAL A 94 50.55 30.72 0.55
C VAL A 94 50.64 32.14 -0.04
N ARG A 95 49.55 32.89 0.11
CA ARG A 95 49.56 34.18 0.85
C ARG A 95 48.34 34.30 1.76
N ARG A 96 48.56 34.73 2.99
CA ARG A 96 47.55 35.28 3.91
C ARG A 96 47.80 36.78 3.98
N ASP A 97 46.72 37.55 4.04
CA ASP A 97 46.71 38.85 4.71
C ASP A 97 45.58 38.85 5.74
N LEU A 98 45.72 39.64 6.79
CA LEU A 98 44.90 39.58 8.00
C LEU A 98 44.26 40.93 8.31
N ALA A 99 42.97 40.92 8.59
CA ALA A 99 42.30 41.89 9.46
C ALA A 99 41.11 41.21 10.16
N ALA A 100 40.80 41.68 11.37
CA ALA A 100 39.73 41.23 12.26
C ALA A 100 39.19 42.49 12.98
N PRO A 101 38.37 42.44 14.04
CA PRO A 101 37.62 41.32 14.62
C PRO A 101 36.12 41.65 14.84
N ASP A 102 35.38 40.77 15.52
CA ASP A 102 34.47 41.20 16.59
C ASP A 102 34.46 40.18 17.75
N ARG A 103 33.91 40.53 18.91
CA ARG A 103 34.03 39.78 20.18
C ARG A 103 32.69 39.54 20.89
N GLY A 104 32.59 38.37 21.53
CA GLY A 104 31.54 38.02 22.49
C GLY A 104 30.37 37.24 21.88
N GLY A 105 29.75 36.29 22.57
CA GLY A 105 30.06 35.68 23.86
C GLY A 105 29.57 34.22 23.89
N GLY A 106 30.14 33.38 24.76
CA GLY A 106 29.85 31.94 24.78
C GLY A 106 28.88 31.51 25.88
N GLY A 107 28.30 30.31 25.71
CA GLY A 107 27.62 29.57 26.78
C GLY A 107 26.10 29.43 26.62
N GLY A 108 25.65 28.29 26.09
CA GLY A 108 24.23 27.91 26.07
C GLY A 108 23.97 26.66 25.23
N ARG A 109 23.44 25.59 25.84
CA ARG A 109 22.82 24.47 25.11
C ARG A 109 21.37 24.85 24.83
N ASP A 110 21.03 25.08 23.55
CA ASP A 110 19.66 25.32 23.11
C ASP A 110 19.25 24.24 22.08
N THR A 111 18.96 23.04 22.58
CA THR A 111 18.54 21.88 21.79
C THR A 111 17.05 21.96 21.45
N GLY A 112 16.69 22.87 20.53
CA GLY A 112 15.30 23.02 20.08
C GLY A 112 15.07 23.90 18.84
N ARG A 113 15.99 24.79 18.48
CA ARG A 113 15.79 25.66 17.31
C ARG A 113 15.94 24.90 16.00
N ARG A 114 14.82 24.71 15.30
CA ARG A 114 14.75 24.29 13.89
C ARG A 114 15.53 25.31 13.04
N ASN A 115 16.75 24.96 12.64
CA ASN A 115 17.61 25.81 11.82
C ASN A 115 17.18 25.69 10.35
N TRP A 116 16.66 26.79 9.80
CA TRP A 116 16.17 26.87 8.43
C TRP A 116 17.21 27.44 7.48
N PHE A 117 17.26 26.89 6.27
CA PHE A 117 18.20 27.30 5.24
C PHE A 117 17.46 27.60 3.93
N LYS A 118 17.54 28.86 3.49
CA LYS A 118 17.04 29.30 2.19
C LYS A 118 18.02 28.88 1.10
N ILE A 119 17.58 27.93 0.28
CA ILE A 119 18.31 27.44 -0.89
C ILE A 119 17.94 28.33 -2.08
N THR A 120 18.96 28.85 -2.78
CA THR A 120 18.79 29.71 -3.95
C THR A 120 19.64 29.21 -5.11
N ILE A 121 19.01 29.00 -6.27
CA ILE A 121 19.66 28.52 -7.49
C ILE A 121 19.57 29.63 -8.54
N PRO A 122 20.66 30.38 -8.79
CA PRO A 122 20.74 31.35 -9.88
C PRO A 122 20.46 30.70 -11.23
N TYR A 123 19.70 31.39 -12.08
CA TYR A 123 19.21 30.90 -13.37
C TYR A 123 18.28 29.67 -13.28
N GLY A 124 17.86 29.28 -12.07
CA GLY A 124 17.03 28.09 -11.83
C GLY A 124 15.70 28.06 -12.58
N LYS A 125 15.15 29.23 -12.94
CA LYS A 125 13.93 29.36 -13.75
C LYS A 125 14.09 28.87 -15.21
N LYS A 126 15.33 28.70 -15.70
CA LYS A 126 15.60 28.06 -17.00
C LYS A 126 15.36 26.55 -17.00
N TYR A 127 15.15 25.94 -15.83
CA TYR A 127 15.07 24.49 -15.67
C TYR A 127 13.70 24.08 -15.15
N ASP A 128 13.17 22.98 -15.70
CA ASP A 128 12.00 22.31 -15.14
C ASP A 128 12.22 21.95 -13.66
N LYS A 129 11.19 22.15 -12.84
CA LYS A 129 11.18 21.86 -11.40
C LYS A 129 11.53 20.40 -11.13
N SER A 130 10.95 19.48 -11.89
CA SER A 130 11.12 18.04 -11.70
C SER A 130 12.55 17.61 -12.00
N TRP A 131 13.07 17.99 -13.18
CA TRP A 131 14.46 17.77 -13.56
C TRP A 131 15.46 18.37 -12.57
N LEU A 132 15.23 19.61 -12.14
CA LEU A 132 16.15 20.33 -11.23
C LEU A 132 16.22 19.64 -9.87
N LEU A 133 15.07 19.32 -9.27
CA LEU A 133 15.01 18.63 -7.98
C LEU A 133 15.57 17.21 -8.06
N SER A 134 15.21 16.41 -9.07
CA SER A 134 15.77 15.06 -9.26
C SER A 134 17.28 15.09 -9.50
N SER A 135 17.80 16.05 -10.27
CA SER A 135 19.24 16.18 -10.53
C SER A 135 20.04 16.54 -9.28
N ILE A 136 19.45 17.30 -8.36
CA ILE A 136 20.04 17.59 -7.05
C ILE A 136 19.94 16.37 -6.13
N GLN A 137 18.77 15.72 -6.07
CA GLN A 137 18.55 14.58 -5.18
C GLN A 137 19.42 13.36 -5.54
N ASN A 138 19.70 13.13 -6.83
CA ASN A 138 20.59 12.05 -7.27
C ASN A 138 22.07 12.26 -6.91
N LEU A 139 22.47 13.47 -6.50
CA LEU A 139 23.86 13.81 -6.11
C LEU A 139 24.00 14.23 -4.64
N CYS A 140 22.89 14.48 -3.95
CA CYS A 140 22.87 14.80 -2.53
C CYS A 140 23.07 13.52 -1.70
N SER A 141 23.93 13.57 -0.69
CA SER A 141 24.16 12.43 0.22
C SER A 141 23.04 12.23 1.26
N VAL A 142 22.03 13.11 1.26
CA VAL A 142 20.90 13.12 2.20
C VAL A 142 19.60 13.31 1.40
N PRO A 143 18.52 12.55 1.67
CA PRO A 143 17.20 12.82 1.08
C PRO A 143 16.65 14.16 1.61
N PHE A 144 16.09 15.00 0.75
CA PHE A 144 15.54 16.30 1.15
C PHE A 144 14.16 16.57 0.54
N THR A 145 13.27 17.15 1.34
CA THR A 145 11.96 17.63 0.88
C THR A 145 12.05 19.16 0.71
N PRO A 146 11.90 19.71 -0.51
CA PRO A 146 11.99 21.15 -0.75
C PRO A 146 10.71 21.86 -0.29
N VAL A 147 10.79 22.59 0.82
CA VAL A 147 9.68 23.38 1.36
C VAL A 147 9.52 24.69 0.57
N GLU A 148 8.27 25.08 0.30
CA GLU A 148 7.89 26.34 -0.36
C GLU A 148 8.65 26.61 -1.67
N PHE A 149 8.81 25.59 -2.54
CA PHE A 149 9.50 25.76 -3.83
C PHE A 149 8.78 26.73 -4.75
N HIS A 150 9.45 27.83 -5.12
CA HIS A 150 8.96 28.87 -6.03
C HIS A 150 10.06 29.43 -6.93
N TYR A 151 9.68 30.25 -7.92
CA TYR A 151 10.60 30.93 -8.83
C TYR A 151 10.56 32.44 -8.62
N GLU A 152 11.56 33.00 -7.93
CA GLU A 152 11.73 34.45 -7.78
C GLU A 152 12.58 35.01 -8.93
N HIS A 153 12.02 35.93 -9.72
CA HIS A 153 12.67 36.56 -10.88
C HIS A 153 13.25 35.55 -11.89
N ASN A 154 14.56 35.27 -11.80
CA ASN A 154 15.33 34.33 -12.61
C ASN A 154 16.10 33.32 -11.73
N ARG A 155 15.55 32.99 -10.56
CA ARG A 155 16.12 32.07 -9.58
C ARG A 155 15.06 31.04 -9.18
N ALA A 156 15.48 29.79 -8.94
CA ALA A 156 14.64 28.85 -8.21
C ALA A 156 14.98 28.94 -6.72
N GLN A 157 13.98 28.91 -5.85
CA GLN A 157 14.15 29.02 -4.40
C GLN A 157 13.27 28.00 -3.69
N PHE A 158 13.81 27.46 -2.60
CA PHE A 158 13.09 26.59 -1.67
C PHE A 158 13.83 26.62 -0.33
N TYR A 159 13.22 26.04 0.69
CA TYR A 159 13.78 25.97 2.03
C TYR A 159 14.00 24.50 2.41
N VAL A 160 14.98 24.26 3.27
CA VAL A 160 15.16 22.98 3.95
C VAL A 160 15.29 23.19 5.45
N GLU A 161 14.77 22.22 6.17
CA GLU A 161 15.00 22.03 7.59
C GLU A 161 16.31 21.23 7.79
N ASP A 162 17.01 21.54 8.87
CA ASP A 162 18.30 20.98 9.28
C ASP A 162 19.57 21.40 8.46
N ALA A 163 20.66 21.54 9.21
CA ALA A 163 21.98 21.94 8.75
C ALA A 163 22.76 20.82 8.05
N THR A 164 22.49 19.54 8.33
CA THR A 164 23.14 18.43 7.60
C THR A 164 22.60 18.35 6.17
N THR A 165 21.28 18.51 6.00
CA THR A 165 20.61 18.66 4.69
C THR A 165 21.19 19.84 3.91
N ALA A 166 21.29 21.02 4.54
CA ALA A 166 21.86 22.20 3.92
C ALA A 166 23.36 22.00 3.56
N SER A 167 24.15 21.37 4.42
CA SER A 167 25.56 21.04 4.14
C SER A 167 25.70 20.08 2.95
N ALA A 168 24.87 19.04 2.87
CA ALA A 168 24.85 18.10 1.75
C ALA A 168 24.49 18.80 0.43
N LEU A 169 23.46 19.67 0.43
CA LEU A 169 23.11 20.50 -0.73
C LEU A 169 24.25 21.44 -1.15
N LYS A 170 25.00 22.02 -0.20
CA LYS A 170 26.19 22.85 -0.49
C LYS A 170 27.25 22.06 -1.26
N GLN A 171 27.40 20.77 -0.94
CA GLN A 171 28.34 19.86 -1.63
C GLN A 171 27.86 19.43 -3.03
N VAL A 172 26.59 19.63 -3.40
CA VAL A 172 26.07 19.39 -4.77
C VAL A 172 26.34 20.59 -5.69
N SER A 173 26.58 21.78 -5.13
CA SER A 173 26.84 23.02 -5.88
C SER A 173 27.97 22.84 -6.91
N ARG A 174 27.71 23.23 -8.15
CA ARG A 174 28.60 23.09 -9.33
C ARG A 174 28.92 21.65 -9.78
N LYS A 175 28.29 20.60 -9.22
CA LYS A 175 28.43 19.21 -9.70
C LYS A 175 27.45 18.83 -10.82
N ILE A 176 26.29 19.49 -10.88
CA ILE A 176 25.32 19.32 -11.98
C ILE A 176 25.74 20.22 -13.15
N THR A 177 25.89 19.64 -14.34
CA THR A 177 26.09 20.38 -15.60
C THR A 177 24.78 20.34 -16.39
N ALA A 178 24.24 21.51 -16.73
CA ALA A 178 23.04 21.66 -17.56
C ALA A 178 23.36 21.54 -19.07
N ARG A 179 22.32 21.50 -19.91
CA ARG A 179 22.43 21.29 -21.37
C ARG A 179 23.21 22.39 -22.12
N ASP A 180 23.33 23.57 -21.53
CA ASP A 180 24.10 24.73 -22.01
C ASP A 180 25.54 24.76 -21.47
N ASN A 181 26.03 23.64 -20.92
CA ASN A 181 27.27 23.51 -20.14
C ASN A 181 27.34 24.38 -18.86
N TYR A 182 26.25 25.03 -18.45
CA TYR A 182 26.23 25.79 -17.20
C TYR A 182 26.29 24.85 -16.00
N LYS A 183 27.22 25.10 -15.06
CA LYS A 183 27.30 24.34 -13.81
C LYS A 183 26.36 24.94 -12.78
N VAL A 184 25.30 24.21 -12.43
CA VAL A 184 24.24 24.69 -11.54
C VAL A 184 24.83 25.08 -10.18
N VAL A 185 24.74 26.36 -9.83
CA VAL A 185 25.20 26.88 -8.55
C VAL A 185 24.06 26.78 -7.54
N ILE A 186 24.34 26.16 -6.41
CA ILE A 186 23.46 26.17 -5.23
C ILE A 186 24.08 27.14 -4.22
N ILE A 187 23.34 28.18 -3.86
CA ILE A 187 23.64 29.16 -2.81
C ILE A 187 22.77 28.83 -1.61
N ILE A 188 23.31 28.93 -0.40
CA ILE A 188 22.64 28.54 0.84
C ILE A 188 22.91 29.62 1.89
N ASN A 189 21.83 30.22 2.37
CA ASN A 189 21.83 31.22 3.44
C ASN A 189 20.99 30.69 4.60
N SER A 190 21.43 30.89 5.84
CA SER A 190 20.56 30.70 7.01
C SER A 190 19.36 31.66 6.92
N SER A 191 18.17 31.21 7.33
CA SER A 191 16.97 32.03 7.31
C SER A 191 16.10 31.79 8.55
N ALA A 192 15.11 32.65 8.75
CA ALA A 192 13.93 32.29 9.53
C ALA A 192 13.19 31.10 8.88
N PRO A 193 12.29 30.40 9.60
CA PRO A 193 11.31 29.51 8.99
C PRO A 193 10.55 30.19 7.83
N PRO A 194 10.16 29.44 6.79
CA PRO A 194 9.21 29.91 5.76
C PRO A 194 7.96 30.51 6.39
N GLN A 195 7.35 31.52 5.75
CA GLN A 195 6.12 32.13 6.26
C GLN A 195 4.97 31.11 6.33
N SER A 196 4.95 30.13 5.41
CA SER A 196 4.04 28.99 5.45
C SER A 196 4.13 28.12 6.71
N LEU A 197 5.24 28.18 7.47
CA LEU A 197 5.49 27.39 8.69
C LEU A 197 5.54 28.24 9.98
N GLN A 198 5.25 29.54 9.90
CA GLN A 198 5.15 30.41 11.08
C GLN A 198 3.78 30.29 11.77
N ASN A 199 2.79 29.73 11.07
CA ASN A 199 1.40 29.56 11.50
C ASN A 199 0.96 28.08 11.48
N GLU A 200 1.86 27.15 11.83
CA GLU A 200 1.49 25.77 12.14
C GLU A 200 1.14 25.64 13.63
N LEU A 201 -0.03 25.07 13.94
CA LEU A 201 -0.46 24.81 15.31
C LEU A 201 0.43 23.73 15.95
N LYS A 202 0.87 23.96 17.18
CA LYS A 202 1.63 22.97 17.97
C LYS A 202 0.73 21.79 18.37
N PRO A 203 1.27 20.58 18.65
CA PRO A 203 0.47 19.43 19.07
C PRO A 203 -0.45 19.72 20.26
N GLU A 204 0.00 20.53 21.22
CA GLU A 204 -0.77 20.95 22.39
C GLU A 204 -1.96 21.86 22.01
N GLU A 205 -1.75 22.72 21.01
CA GLU A 205 -2.78 23.63 20.48
C GLU A 205 -3.81 22.88 19.62
N VAL A 206 -3.40 21.79 18.96
CA VAL A 206 -4.27 20.89 18.20
C VAL A 206 -5.23 20.14 19.14
N GLU A 207 -4.77 19.66 20.30
CA GLU A 207 -5.65 19.02 21.29
C GLU A 207 -6.63 20.02 21.95
N GLN A 208 -6.22 21.28 22.15
CA GLN A 208 -7.14 22.33 22.62
C GLN A 208 -8.17 22.74 21.56
N LEU A 209 -7.77 22.82 20.28
CA LEU A 209 -8.69 22.97 19.16
C LEU A 209 -9.68 21.79 19.09
N LYS A 210 -9.21 20.55 19.27
CA LYS A 210 -10.06 19.35 19.33
C LYS A 210 -11.07 19.41 20.48
N LEU A 211 -10.68 19.90 21.66
CA LEU A 211 -11.60 20.10 22.79
C LEU A 211 -12.64 21.19 22.50
N CYS A 212 -12.24 22.31 21.88
CA CYS A 212 -13.15 23.37 21.42
C CYS A 212 -14.16 22.84 20.38
N MET A 213 -13.68 22.07 19.39
CA MET A 213 -14.53 21.41 18.38
C MET A 213 -15.51 20.41 19.03
N SER A 214 -15.07 19.66 20.05
CA SER A 214 -15.93 18.73 20.80
C SER A 214 -17.06 19.45 21.56
N LYS A 215 -16.78 20.59 22.21
CA LYS A 215 -17.81 21.46 22.82
C LYS A 215 -18.80 22.03 21.80
N ARG A 216 -18.35 22.21 20.55
CA ARG A 216 -19.11 22.75 19.41
C ARG A 216 -19.81 21.67 18.57
N TYR A 217 -19.80 20.41 19.00
CA TYR A 217 -20.44 19.29 18.32
C TYR A 217 -21.75 18.86 19.01
N ASP A 218 -22.86 18.97 18.29
CA ASP A 218 -24.14 18.37 18.68
C ASP A 218 -24.22 16.95 18.12
N GLY A 219 -24.00 15.95 18.98
CA GLY A 219 -24.11 14.53 18.64
C GLY A 219 -25.54 14.06 18.33
N SER A 220 -26.58 14.81 18.69
CA SER A 220 -27.97 14.49 18.36
C SER A 220 -28.32 14.84 16.91
N GLN A 221 -27.83 16.00 16.43
CA GLN A 221 -27.98 16.45 15.04
C GLN A 221 -26.81 16.02 14.14
N ARG A 222 -25.72 15.50 14.72
CA ARG A 222 -24.42 15.28 14.05
C ARG A 222 -23.95 16.54 13.33
N ALA A 223 -23.98 17.65 14.07
CA ALA A 223 -23.71 18.99 13.59
C ALA A 223 -22.50 19.60 14.31
N LEU A 224 -21.56 20.16 13.56
CA LEU A 224 -20.37 20.83 14.09
C LEU A 224 -20.42 22.32 13.78
N ASP A 225 -20.44 23.17 14.80
CA ASP A 225 -20.45 24.63 14.63
C ASP A 225 -19.06 25.26 14.75
N LEU A 226 -18.40 25.53 13.63
CA LEU A 226 -17.13 26.28 13.57
C LEU A 226 -17.34 27.75 13.19
N LYS A 227 -18.54 28.31 13.36
CA LYS A 227 -18.83 29.73 13.13
C LYS A 227 -17.89 30.63 13.92
N SER A 228 -17.27 31.58 13.20
CA SER A 228 -16.35 32.58 13.75
C SER A 228 -15.25 32.01 14.64
N LEU A 229 -14.71 30.82 14.34
CA LEU A 229 -13.86 30.02 15.25
C LEU A 229 -12.69 30.82 15.86
N ARG A 230 -12.11 31.77 15.10
CA ARG A 230 -11.01 32.63 15.55
C ARG A 230 -11.31 33.47 16.81
N VAL A 231 -12.57 33.78 17.08
CA VAL A 231 -12.98 34.57 18.28
C VAL A 231 -13.65 33.70 19.35
N ASP A 232 -13.41 32.39 19.32
CA ASP A 232 -13.90 31.48 20.36
C ASP A 232 -13.25 31.75 21.73
N PRO A 233 -14.03 31.86 22.83
CA PRO A 233 -13.48 32.16 24.15
C PRO A 233 -12.45 31.14 24.69
N ASP A 234 -12.59 29.85 24.38
CA ASP A 234 -11.64 28.81 24.84
C ASP A 234 -10.30 28.90 24.10
N LEU A 235 -10.31 29.31 22.83
CA LEU A 235 -9.10 29.51 22.03
C LEU A 235 -8.43 30.84 22.36
N VAL A 236 -9.21 31.92 22.46
CA VAL A 236 -8.70 33.27 22.79
C VAL A 236 -8.11 33.33 24.19
N SER A 237 -8.75 32.70 25.19
CA SER A 237 -8.21 32.66 26.57
C SER A 237 -6.89 31.89 26.67
N GLN A 238 -6.66 30.91 25.79
CA GLN A 238 -5.41 30.15 25.68
C GLN A 238 -4.39 30.78 24.70
N SER A 239 -4.70 31.94 24.12
CA SER A 239 -3.89 32.64 23.10
C SER A 239 -3.63 31.83 21.81
N ILE A 240 -4.57 30.96 21.42
CA ILE A 240 -4.48 30.11 20.22
C ILE A 240 -5.20 30.77 19.04
N ASP A 241 -4.45 31.25 18.05
CA ASP A 241 -5.01 31.97 16.88
C ASP A 241 -5.35 31.01 15.71
N VAL A 242 -6.54 30.40 15.74
CA VAL A 242 -6.99 29.48 14.67
C VAL A 242 -7.64 30.26 13.52
N VAL A 243 -6.98 30.32 12.37
CA VAL A 243 -7.42 31.13 11.21
C VAL A 243 -7.78 30.23 10.03
N LEU A 244 -9.06 29.86 9.92
CA LEU A 244 -9.54 28.85 8.95
C LEU A 244 -9.34 29.21 7.46
N ASN A 245 -9.05 30.47 7.12
CA ASN A 245 -8.67 30.85 5.75
C ASN A 245 -7.18 30.61 5.41
N GLN A 246 -6.45 29.96 6.31
CA GLN A 246 -5.09 29.43 6.11
C GLN A 246 -5.13 27.91 5.98
N ARG A 247 -4.42 27.38 4.96
CA ARG A 247 -4.38 25.95 4.65
C ARG A 247 -3.91 25.07 5.82
N SER A 248 -2.97 25.54 6.64
CA SER A 248 -2.48 24.80 7.82
C SER A 248 -3.62 24.53 8.82
N SER A 249 -4.31 25.58 9.27
CA SER A 249 -5.45 25.48 10.20
C SER A 249 -6.61 24.67 9.61
N MET A 250 -6.93 24.85 8.32
CA MET A 250 -8.02 24.12 7.68
C MET A 250 -7.72 22.61 7.58
N LEU A 251 -6.51 22.22 7.17
CA LEU A 251 -6.13 20.79 7.10
C LEU A 251 -6.11 20.12 8.48
N VAL A 252 -5.74 20.84 9.55
CA VAL A 252 -5.85 20.35 10.93
C VAL A 252 -7.31 20.08 11.30
N VAL A 253 -8.23 21.03 11.04
CA VAL A 253 -9.68 20.84 11.30
C VAL A 253 -10.25 19.67 10.51
N LEU A 254 -9.94 19.57 9.21
CA LEU A 254 -10.39 18.46 8.37
C LEU A 254 -9.87 17.10 8.85
N ARG A 255 -8.63 17.05 9.36
CA ARG A 255 -8.05 15.84 9.97
C ARG A 255 -8.73 15.49 11.30
N ILE A 256 -9.06 16.47 12.15
CA ILE A 256 -9.80 16.22 13.39
C ILE A 256 -11.19 15.64 13.09
N ILE A 257 -11.87 16.13 12.04
CA ILE A 257 -13.16 15.58 11.59
C ILE A 257 -12.99 14.12 11.14
N GLU A 258 -12.04 13.84 10.26
CA GLU A 258 -11.73 12.49 9.74
C GLU A 258 -11.38 11.47 10.84
N GLU A 259 -10.59 11.89 11.85
CA GLU A 259 -10.10 11.01 12.91
C GLU A 259 -11.12 10.76 14.04
N ASN A 260 -12.17 11.59 14.19
CA ASN A 260 -13.03 11.56 15.38
C ASN A 260 -14.55 11.55 15.11
N ILE A 261 -15.02 12.11 13.98
CA ILE A 261 -16.45 12.23 13.63
C ILE A 261 -16.70 12.08 12.11
N PRO A 262 -16.26 10.98 11.46
CA PRO A 262 -16.46 10.76 10.02
C PRO A 262 -17.94 10.66 9.60
N GLU A 263 -18.86 10.41 10.55
CA GLU A 263 -20.30 10.34 10.34
C GLU A 263 -21.06 11.68 10.46
N LEU A 264 -20.32 12.80 10.49
CA LEU A 264 -20.81 14.19 10.48
C LEU A 264 -21.81 14.44 9.34
N GLN A 265 -22.96 15.06 9.65
CA GLN A 265 -24.01 15.37 8.67
C GLN A 265 -24.19 16.86 8.40
N SER A 266 -23.83 17.73 9.36
CA SER A 266 -23.93 19.19 9.23
C SER A 266 -22.66 19.89 9.68
N LEU A 267 -22.18 20.86 8.89
CA LEU A 267 -20.96 21.62 9.18
C LEU A 267 -21.21 23.13 8.97
N ASN A 268 -20.99 23.92 10.01
CA ASN A 268 -21.01 25.38 9.92
C ASN A 268 -19.59 25.94 9.84
N LEU A 269 -19.30 26.68 8.76
CA LEU A 269 -18.05 27.41 8.51
C LEU A 269 -18.32 28.91 8.29
N SER A 270 -19.49 29.42 8.71
CA SER A 270 -19.87 30.81 8.50
C SER A 270 -18.96 31.82 9.20
N SER A 271 -18.88 33.03 8.66
CA SER A 271 -18.16 34.17 9.29
C SER A 271 -16.65 33.97 9.50
N ASN A 272 -16.01 33.03 8.80
CA ASN A 272 -14.59 32.66 8.96
C ASN A 272 -13.64 33.32 7.95
N LYS A 273 -14.13 34.25 7.12
CA LYS A 273 -13.37 34.97 6.08
C LYS A 273 -12.68 34.04 5.06
N LEU A 274 -13.34 32.94 4.71
CA LEU A 274 -12.90 32.04 3.64
C LEU A 274 -13.01 32.77 2.29
N TYR A 275 -11.90 32.90 1.57
CA TYR A 275 -11.83 33.57 0.25
C TYR A 275 -11.53 32.59 -0.91
N ARG A 276 -11.29 31.32 -0.58
CA ARG A 276 -11.12 30.17 -1.50
C ARG A 276 -11.61 28.89 -0.82
N LEU A 277 -11.99 27.89 -1.62
CA LEU A 277 -12.43 26.56 -1.15
C LEU A 277 -11.50 25.41 -1.61
N ASP A 278 -10.35 25.72 -2.20
CA ASP A 278 -9.30 24.74 -2.60
C ASP A 278 -9.01 23.71 -1.50
N ASP A 279 -8.88 24.18 -0.25
CA ASP A 279 -8.48 23.38 0.90
C ASP A 279 -9.61 22.46 1.41
N LEU A 280 -10.87 22.73 1.03
CA LEU A 280 -12.03 21.88 1.36
C LEU A 280 -12.28 20.77 0.33
N GLY A 281 -11.49 20.67 -0.76
CA GLY A 281 -11.71 19.64 -1.79
C GLY A 281 -11.61 18.19 -1.28
N GLU A 282 -10.91 17.97 -0.16
CA GLU A 282 -10.80 16.65 0.49
C GLU A 282 -12.00 16.33 1.42
N LEU A 283 -12.86 17.30 1.75
CA LEU A 283 -13.98 17.13 2.68
C LEU A 283 -14.96 16.03 2.23
N ALA A 284 -15.15 15.84 0.92
CA ALA A 284 -16.00 14.79 0.37
C ALA A 284 -15.44 13.36 0.58
N GLN A 285 -14.15 13.22 0.90
CA GLN A 285 -13.54 11.95 1.29
C GLN A 285 -13.55 11.78 2.82
N LYS A 286 -13.29 12.86 3.56
CA LYS A 286 -13.15 12.89 5.02
C LYS A 286 -14.48 12.87 5.79
N ALA A 287 -15.55 13.38 5.20
CA ALA A 287 -16.90 13.43 5.77
C ALA A 287 -17.94 13.08 4.68
N ALA A 288 -17.89 11.85 4.17
CA ALA A 288 -18.74 11.40 3.06
C ALA A 288 -20.26 11.39 3.37
N GLY A 289 -20.64 11.51 4.65
CA GLY A 289 -22.03 11.64 5.11
C GLY A 289 -22.58 13.08 5.15
N LEU A 290 -21.78 14.09 4.79
CA LEU A 290 -22.16 15.50 4.93
C LEU A 290 -23.31 15.89 3.99
N LYS A 291 -24.43 16.33 4.60
CA LYS A 291 -25.68 16.76 3.94
C LYS A 291 -25.88 18.28 3.99
N VAL A 292 -25.42 18.94 5.04
CA VAL A 292 -25.63 20.37 5.30
C VAL A 292 -24.28 21.07 5.43
N LEU A 293 -24.12 22.18 4.69
CA LEU A 293 -22.92 23.02 4.75
C LEU A 293 -23.33 24.50 4.81
N ASP A 294 -22.83 25.23 5.80
CA ASP A 294 -22.99 26.69 5.89
C ASP A 294 -21.66 27.40 5.63
N LEU A 295 -21.58 28.14 4.51
CA LEU A 295 -20.46 28.99 4.11
C LEU A 295 -20.84 30.49 4.17
N SER A 296 -21.96 30.86 4.79
CA SER A 296 -22.47 32.25 4.82
C SER A 296 -21.45 33.24 5.43
N ARG A 297 -21.56 34.51 5.03
CA ARG A 297 -20.79 35.64 5.58
C ARG A 297 -19.26 35.43 5.48
N ASN A 298 -18.82 34.77 4.41
CA ASN A 298 -17.41 34.60 4.05
C ASN A 298 -17.02 35.56 2.91
N GLU A 299 -15.79 35.46 2.40
CA GLU A 299 -15.22 36.39 1.40
C GLU A 299 -15.14 35.76 -0.01
N LEU A 300 -16.03 34.81 -0.32
CA LEU A 300 -16.04 34.11 -1.61
C LEU A 300 -16.57 35.03 -2.72
N LYS A 301 -15.74 35.31 -3.73
CA LYS A 301 -16.00 36.32 -4.79
C LYS A 301 -16.54 35.77 -6.10
N SER A 302 -16.60 34.45 -6.27
CA SER A 302 -17.13 33.79 -7.45
C SER A 302 -17.67 32.41 -7.08
N GLU A 303 -18.76 32.05 -7.76
CA GLU A 303 -19.38 30.73 -7.82
C GLU A 303 -18.39 29.59 -8.16
N ARG A 304 -17.29 29.90 -8.86
CA ARG A 304 -16.24 28.93 -9.25
C ARG A 304 -15.50 28.30 -8.07
N GLU A 305 -15.56 28.90 -6.88
CA GLU A 305 -15.03 28.23 -5.68
C GLU A 305 -15.87 26.99 -5.31
N LEU A 306 -17.16 26.94 -5.68
CA LEU A 306 -18.01 25.77 -5.45
C LEU A 306 -17.58 24.56 -6.30
N ASP A 307 -16.86 24.76 -7.41
CA ASP A 307 -16.30 23.66 -8.22
C ASP A 307 -15.27 22.82 -7.46
N LYS A 308 -14.71 23.34 -6.36
CA LYS A 308 -13.78 22.62 -5.48
C LYS A 308 -14.51 21.61 -4.57
N VAL A 309 -15.76 21.91 -4.22
CA VAL A 309 -16.56 21.18 -3.22
C VAL A 309 -17.77 20.45 -3.81
N LYS A 310 -18.00 20.52 -5.13
CA LYS A 310 -19.08 19.81 -5.86
C LYS A 310 -19.07 18.27 -5.79
N GLY A 311 -18.06 17.68 -5.14
CA GLY A 311 -18.07 16.25 -4.78
C GLY A 311 -19.01 15.93 -3.61
N LEU A 312 -19.43 16.93 -2.83
CA LEU A 312 -20.34 16.78 -1.69
C LEU A 312 -21.78 16.55 -2.17
N ARG A 313 -22.51 15.65 -1.48
CA ARG A 313 -23.90 15.30 -1.78
C ARG A 313 -24.87 16.10 -0.91
N LEU A 314 -24.75 17.43 -0.98
CA LEU A 314 -25.49 18.34 -0.11
C LEU A 314 -27.00 18.34 -0.41
N GLU A 315 -27.79 18.33 0.66
CA GLU A 315 -29.24 18.55 0.71
C GLU A 315 -29.55 20.00 1.06
N GLN A 316 -28.70 20.66 1.87
CA GLN A 316 -28.84 22.08 2.24
C GLN A 316 -27.51 22.82 2.18
N LEU A 317 -27.53 24.07 1.70
CA LEU A 317 -26.35 24.93 1.55
C LEU A 317 -26.70 26.38 1.93
N TRP A 318 -25.77 27.09 2.56
CA TRP A 318 -25.86 28.54 2.79
C TRP A 318 -24.64 29.25 2.21
N LEU A 319 -24.88 30.30 1.43
CA LEU A 319 -23.88 31.22 0.85
C LEU A 319 -24.20 32.69 1.16
N GLU A 320 -25.36 33.00 1.77
CA GLU A 320 -25.83 34.36 2.14
C GLU A 320 -24.70 35.26 2.67
N GLY A 321 -24.59 36.48 2.14
CA GLY A 321 -23.57 37.45 2.57
C GLY A 321 -22.15 37.17 2.09
N ASN A 322 -21.95 36.31 1.08
CA ASN A 322 -20.71 36.25 0.31
C ASN A 322 -20.79 37.19 -0.92
N PRO A 323 -19.69 37.88 -1.31
CA PRO A 323 -19.67 38.76 -2.48
C PRO A 323 -20.05 38.09 -3.82
N LEU A 324 -20.01 36.77 -3.94
CA LEU A 324 -20.52 36.06 -5.12
C LEU A 324 -22.03 36.27 -5.33
N CYS A 325 -22.81 36.50 -4.28
CA CYS A 325 -24.26 36.69 -4.36
C CYS A 325 -24.61 37.95 -5.16
N ASP A 326 -23.82 39.01 -4.99
CA ASP A 326 -24.00 40.31 -5.68
C ASP A 326 -23.73 40.24 -7.19
N THR A 327 -23.15 39.14 -7.69
CA THR A 327 -22.87 38.97 -9.13
C THR A 327 -24.08 38.50 -9.94
N PHE A 328 -25.10 37.96 -9.26
CA PHE A 328 -26.31 37.43 -9.90
C PHE A 328 -27.37 38.51 -10.07
N ARG A 329 -27.94 38.61 -11.28
CA ARG A 329 -29.00 39.60 -11.59
C ARG A 329 -30.37 39.21 -11.04
N ASP A 330 -30.58 37.93 -10.79
CA ASP A 330 -31.87 37.33 -10.47
C ASP A 330 -31.67 36.01 -9.72
N GLN A 331 -32.67 35.65 -8.91
CA GLN A 331 -32.62 34.46 -8.06
C GLN A 331 -32.62 33.14 -8.87
N SER A 332 -33.21 33.13 -10.07
CA SER A 332 -33.23 31.96 -10.97
C SER A 332 -31.84 31.62 -11.51
N THR A 333 -31.04 32.61 -11.94
CA THR A 333 -29.65 32.42 -12.37
C THR A 333 -28.76 31.99 -11.19
N TYR A 334 -29.00 32.51 -9.99
CA TYR A 334 -28.31 32.06 -8.78
C TYR A 334 -28.61 30.59 -8.44
N ILE A 335 -29.90 30.22 -8.37
CA ILE A 335 -30.34 28.84 -8.08
C ILE A 335 -29.83 27.85 -9.15
N SER A 336 -29.90 28.21 -10.43
CA SER A 336 -29.44 27.32 -11.51
C SER A 336 -27.91 27.15 -11.48
N SER A 337 -27.17 28.23 -11.23
CA SER A 337 -25.72 28.18 -11.05
C SER A 337 -25.31 27.30 -9.86
N VAL A 338 -25.95 27.40 -8.71
CA VAL A 338 -25.66 26.51 -7.56
C VAL A 338 -26.02 25.05 -7.88
N ARG A 339 -27.14 24.80 -8.56
CA ARG A 339 -27.62 23.45 -8.89
C ARG A 339 -26.82 22.72 -9.97
N GLU A 340 -26.10 23.45 -10.84
CA GLU A 340 -25.09 22.87 -11.74
C GLU A 340 -24.02 22.08 -10.96
N ARG A 341 -23.67 22.53 -9.74
CA ARG A 341 -22.67 21.91 -8.86
C ARG A 341 -23.29 20.97 -7.83
N PHE A 342 -24.51 21.26 -7.37
CA PHE A 342 -25.25 20.46 -6.39
C PHE A 342 -26.66 20.07 -6.89
N PRO A 343 -26.80 19.12 -7.83
CA PRO A 343 -28.10 18.78 -8.43
C PRO A 343 -29.13 18.25 -7.42
N LYS A 344 -28.68 17.67 -6.29
CA LYS A 344 -29.56 17.12 -5.24
C LYS A 344 -29.95 18.15 -4.16
N LEU A 345 -29.58 19.42 -4.31
CA LEU A 345 -29.83 20.45 -3.31
C LEU A 345 -31.31 20.77 -3.17
N LEU A 346 -31.85 20.59 -1.96
CA LEU A 346 -33.24 20.82 -1.59
C LEU A 346 -33.46 22.21 -0.99
N ARG A 347 -32.48 22.74 -0.23
CA ARG A 347 -32.56 24.09 0.35
C ARG A 347 -31.29 24.91 0.10
N LEU A 348 -31.47 26.20 -0.18
CA LEU A 348 -30.40 27.18 -0.38
C LEU A 348 -30.75 28.45 0.40
N ASP A 349 -29.85 28.90 1.26
CA ASP A 349 -30.03 30.08 2.12
C ASP A 349 -31.34 30.04 2.94
N GLY A 350 -31.66 28.84 3.47
CA GLY A 350 -32.90 28.56 4.20
C GLY A 350 -34.16 28.39 3.34
N HIS A 351 -34.15 28.83 2.08
CA HIS A 351 -35.28 28.70 1.17
C HIS A 351 -35.35 27.31 0.53
N GLU A 352 -36.56 26.77 0.41
CA GLU A 352 -36.81 25.49 -0.27
C GLU A 352 -36.85 25.67 -1.79
N LEU A 353 -36.11 24.81 -2.50
CA LEU A 353 -35.95 24.87 -3.95
C LEU A 353 -36.97 23.95 -4.65
N PRO A 354 -37.46 24.30 -5.87
CA PRO A 354 -38.32 23.41 -6.65
C PRO A 354 -37.71 22.02 -6.83
N PRO A 355 -38.48 20.92 -6.96
CA PRO A 355 -37.91 19.57 -7.08
C PRO A 355 -36.81 19.46 -8.16
N PRO A 356 -35.67 18.79 -7.89
CA PRO A 356 -34.67 18.53 -8.91
C PRO A 356 -35.24 17.75 -10.10
N ILE A 357 -34.89 18.14 -11.32
CA ILE A 357 -35.28 17.42 -12.54
C ILE A 357 -34.37 16.19 -12.68
N ALA A 358 -34.71 15.13 -11.96
CA ALA A 358 -34.04 13.83 -12.03
C ALA A 358 -34.91 12.84 -12.81
N PHE A 359 -34.42 12.42 -13.98
CA PHE A 359 -34.92 11.20 -14.64
C PHE A 359 -34.21 10.01 -13.99
N ASP A 360 -34.86 9.37 -13.02
CA ASP A 360 -34.27 8.23 -12.33
C ASP A 360 -34.31 6.99 -13.23
N ILE A 361 -33.18 6.69 -13.85
CA ILE A 361 -32.97 5.44 -14.57
C ILE A 361 -32.55 4.43 -13.51
N GLU A 362 -33.50 3.60 -13.05
CA GLU A 362 -33.32 2.58 -12.00
C GLU A 362 -32.35 1.46 -12.43
N ALA A 363 -31.07 1.80 -12.57
CA ALA A 363 -29.99 0.85 -12.79
C ALA A 363 -29.72 0.09 -11.47
N PRO A 364 -29.86 -1.25 -11.43
CA PRO A 364 -29.64 -2.02 -10.21
C PRO A 364 -28.17 -1.98 -9.80
N THR A 365 -27.87 -1.19 -8.77
CA THR A 365 -26.52 -1.03 -8.20
C THR A 365 -26.19 -2.06 -7.12
N THR A 366 -27.19 -2.82 -6.66
CA THR A 366 -27.04 -3.88 -5.65
C THR A 366 -26.50 -5.17 -6.27
N LEU A 367 -25.28 -5.56 -5.88
CA LEU A 367 -24.75 -6.89 -6.17
C LEU A 367 -25.51 -7.98 -5.39
N PRO A 368 -25.59 -9.22 -5.90
CA PRO A 368 -26.12 -10.35 -5.13
C PRO A 368 -25.34 -10.59 -3.83
N PRO A 369 -25.99 -11.03 -2.74
CA PRO A 369 -25.31 -11.26 -1.46
C PRO A 369 -24.35 -12.45 -1.54
N CYS A 370 -23.09 -12.21 -1.16
CA CYS A 370 -22.08 -13.25 -1.01
C CYS A 370 -22.50 -14.28 0.06
N LYS A 371 -22.23 -15.56 -0.19
CA LYS A 371 -22.45 -16.66 0.74
C LYS A 371 -21.13 -17.36 1.07
N GLY A 372 -21.15 -18.26 2.04
CA GLY A 372 -20.13 -19.30 2.18
C GLY A 372 -20.36 -20.46 1.21
N SER A 373 -19.71 -21.60 1.49
CA SER A 373 -19.70 -22.82 0.67
C SER A 373 -21.06 -23.24 0.10
N TYR A 374 -21.10 -23.54 -1.20
CA TYR A 374 -22.26 -24.13 -1.89
C TYR A 374 -22.02 -25.58 -2.32
N PHE A 375 -22.73 -26.53 -1.70
CA PHE A 375 -22.58 -27.97 -1.95
C PHE A 375 -23.65 -28.60 -2.88
N GLY A 376 -24.74 -27.90 -3.19
CA GLY A 376 -25.90 -28.46 -3.91
C GLY A 376 -26.75 -29.42 -3.06
N SER A 377 -26.16 -30.50 -2.51
CA SER A 377 -26.81 -31.44 -1.60
C SER A 377 -25.92 -31.84 -0.41
N ASP A 378 -26.52 -32.36 0.66
CA ASP A 378 -25.76 -32.85 1.81
C ASP A 378 -24.96 -34.13 1.49
N ASP A 379 -25.39 -34.95 0.52
CA ASP A 379 -24.59 -36.11 0.05
C ASP A 379 -23.28 -35.66 -0.60
N LEU A 380 -23.33 -34.64 -1.47
CA LEU A 380 -22.14 -34.04 -2.08
C LEU A 380 -21.26 -33.37 -1.04
N LYS A 381 -21.85 -32.71 -0.04
CA LYS A 381 -21.14 -32.11 1.10
C LYS A 381 -20.37 -33.17 1.90
N VAL A 382 -20.99 -34.29 2.26
CA VAL A 382 -20.33 -35.39 2.98
C VAL A 382 -19.24 -36.03 2.11
N LEU A 383 -19.50 -36.25 0.82
CA LEU A 383 -18.53 -36.81 -0.13
C LEU A 383 -17.30 -35.91 -0.29
N VAL A 384 -17.50 -34.64 -0.62
CA VAL A 384 -16.39 -33.71 -0.91
C VAL A 384 -15.63 -33.32 0.36
N LEU A 385 -16.30 -33.12 1.50
CA LEU A 385 -15.57 -32.86 2.76
C LEU A 385 -14.73 -34.06 3.20
N ARG A 386 -15.23 -35.31 3.04
CA ARG A 386 -14.43 -36.53 3.28
C ARG A 386 -13.23 -36.62 2.35
N PHE A 387 -13.43 -36.38 1.05
CA PHE A 387 -12.35 -36.34 0.07
C PHE A 387 -11.30 -35.28 0.44
N LEU A 388 -11.70 -34.06 0.81
CA LEU A 388 -10.78 -32.99 1.17
C LEU A 388 -10.00 -33.29 2.46
N GLN A 389 -10.65 -33.87 3.47
CA GLN A 389 -9.98 -34.31 4.69
C GLN A 389 -8.89 -35.36 4.39
N GLN A 390 -9.21 -36.38 3.59
CA GLN A 390 -8.25 -37.42 3.20
C GLN A 390 -7.12 -36.86 2.32
N TYR A 391 -7.48 -36.08 1.30
CA TYR A 391 -6.53 -35.48 0.36
C TYR A 391 -5.54 -34.57 1.10
N TYR A 392 -6.01 -33.64 1.92
CA TYR A 392 -5.13 -32.68 2.60
C TYR A 392 -4.37 -33.30 3.77
N SER A 393 -4.89 -34.34 4.43
CA SER A 393 -4.13 -35.13 5.40
C SER A 393 -2.89 -35.79 4.78
N ILE A 394 -2.97 -36.26 3.53
CA ILE A 394 -1.81 -36.77 2.78
C ILE A 394 -0.96 -35.60 2.26
N TYR A 395 -1.58 -34.53 1.76
CA TYR A 395 -0.90 -33.37 1.17
C TYR A 395 0.02 -32.62 2.16
N ASP A 396 -0.36 -32.55 3.44
CA ASP A 396 0.40 -31.88 4.50
C ASP A 396 1.34 -32.84 5.27
N SER A 397 1.40 -34.10 4.85
CA SER A 397 2.34 -35.07 5.41
C SER A 397 3.78 -34.85 4.88
N SER A 398 4.73 -35.58 5.46
CA SER A 398 6.13 -35.60 5.02
C SER A 398 6.31 -36.12 3.59
N ASP A 399 5.36 -36.89 3.03
CA ASP A 399 5.44 -37.43 1.67
C ASP A 399 4.07 -37.50 0.97
N ARG A 400 3.96 -36.81 -0.16
CA ARG A 400 2.72 -36.74 -0.95
C ARG A 400 2.52 -37.95 -1.87
N GLN A 401 3.38 -38.98 -1.84
CA GLN A 401 3.24 -40.20 -2.65
C GLN A 401 1.88 -40.88 -2.53
N GLY A 402 1.23 -40.84 -1.36
CA GLY A 402 -0.12 -41.40 -1.15
C GLY A 402 -1.22 -40.77 -2.03
N LEU A 403 -0.96 -39.64 -2.69
CA LEU A 403 -1.88 -39.05 -3.66
C LEU A 403 -1.94 -39.83 -4.99
N LEU A 404 -1.05 -40.80 -5.24
CA LEU A 404 -1.05 -41.60 -6.48
C LEU A 404 -2.34 -42.40 -6.68
N ASP A 405 -3.09 -42.69 -5.62
CA ASP A 405 -4.38 -43.37 -5.67
C ASP A 405 -5.57 -42.40 -5.84
N ALA A 406 -5.35 -41.11 -5.59
CA ALA A 406 -6.36 -40.05 -5.77
C ALA A 406 -6.37 -39.48 -7.21
N TYR A 407 -5.29 -39.63 -7.98
CA TYR A 407 -5.18 -39.11 -9.34
C TYR A 407 -5.36 -40.20 -10.41
N HIS A 408 -6.06 -39.87 -11.49
CA HIS A 408 -6.23 -40.74 -12.65
C HIS A 408 -4.90 -40.93 -13.42
N ASP A 409 -4.71 -42.07 -14.09
CA ASP A 409 -3.46 -42.35 -14.83
C ASP A 409 -3.09 -41.26 -15.84
N GLY A 410 -4.09 -40.69 -16.52
CA GLY A 410 -3.95 -39.56 -17.46
C GLY A 410 -4.22 -38.17 -16.86
N ALA A 411 -4.17 -38.01 -15.54
CA ALA A 411 -4.51 -36.73 -14.89
C ALA A 411 -3.59 -35.57 -15.29
N CYS A 412 -4.15 -34.35 -15.24
CA CYS A 412 -3.47 -33.10 -15.52
C CYS A 412 -3.41 -32.20 -14.27
N CYS A 413 -2.24 -31.61 -13.97
CA CYS A 413 -2.07 -30.60 -12.93
C CYS A 413 -1.34 -29.36 -13.47
N SER A 414 -1.79 -28.15 -13.09
CA SER A 414 -0.99 -26.94 -13.21
C SER A 414 -1.13 -25.98 -12.01
N LEU A 415 -0.20 -25.03 -11.95
CA LEU A 415 -0.04 -24.05 -10.88
C LEU A 415 -0.11 -22.64 -11.49
N SER A 416 -0.73 -21.70 -10.77
CA SER A 416 -0.70 -20.28 -11.13
C SER A 416 -0.58 -19.36 -9.91
N ILE A 417 -0.01 -18.17 -10.12
CA ILE A 417 0.12 -17.12 -9.08
C ILE A 417 -0.27 -15.75 -9.68
N PRO A 418 -0.69 -14.75 -8.87
CA PRO A 418 -1.06 -13.43 -9.37
C PRO A 418 0.12 -12.71 -10.06
N PHE A 419 -0.19 -11.98 -11.13
CA PHE A 419 0.81 -11.19 -11.86
C PHE A 419 1.11 -9.87 -11.14
N GLY A 420 2.19 -9.82 -10.36
CA GLY A 420 2.71 -8.59 -9.76
C GLY A 420 3.73 -7.86 -10.64
N PRO A 421 3.95 -6.54 -10.43
CA PRO A 421 5.09 -5.83 -11.02
C PRO A 421 6.42 -6.42 -10.52
N GLN A 422 7.38 -6.59 -11.42
CA GLN A 422 8.63 -7.32 -11.12
C GLN A 422 9.62 -6.48 -10.29
N ASN A 423 9.45 -6.49 -8.97
CA ASN A 423 10.47 -6.11 -7.99
C ASN A 423 11.03 -7.38 -7.32
N PRO A 424 12.17 -7.93 -7.78
CA PRO A 424 12.66 -9.25 -7.36
C PRO A 424 12.94 -9.48 -5.86
N PRO A 425 13.48 -8.53 -5.07
CA PRO A 425 14.14 -8.88 -3.81
C PRO A 425 13.22 -9.18 -2.62
N ARG A 426 11.89 -9.04 -2.76
CA ARG A 426 10.91 -9.27 -1.67
C ARG A 426 9.60 -9.97 -2.08
N ASN A 427 9.51 -10.57 -3.27
CA ASN A 427 8.33 -11.36 -3.62
C ASN A 427 8.36 -12.71 -2.88
N SER A 428 7.49 -12.90 -1.88
CA SER A 428 7.44 -14.14 -1.11
C SER A 428 6.90 -15.34 -1.91
N LEU A 429 6.29 -15.14 -3.09
CA LEU A 429 5.82 -16.20 -3.99
C LEU A 429 6.92 -16.70 -4.96
N ASN A 430 8.19 -16.33 -4.73
CA ASN A 430 9.30 -16.66 -5.63
C ASN A 430 9.55 -18.17 -5.83
N GLU A 431 9.19 -19.02 -4.86
CA GLU A 431 9.37 -20.48 -4.98
C GLU A 431 8.37 -21.07 -6.01
N TYR A 432 7.11 -20.61 -5.99
CA TYR A 432 6.06 -20.95 -6.96
C TYR A 432 6.24 -20.31 -8.36
N PHE A 433 7.07 -19.26 -8.48
CA PHE A 433 7.16 -18.47 -9.71
C PHE A 433 7.64 -19.26 -10.93
N LYS A 434 8.50 -20.27 -10.74
CA LYS A 434 9.11 -21.07 -11.82
C LYS A 434 8.09 -21.91 -12.60
N ASP A 435 7.06 -22.39 -11.91
CA ASP A 435 6.06 -23.34 -12.44
C ASP A 435 4.71 -22.67 -12.74
N SER A 436 4.63 -21.34 -12.56
CA SER A 436 3.41 -20.54 -12.80
C SER A 436 3.01 -20.48 -14.29
N ARG A 437 1.85 -21.05 -14.61
CA ARG A 437 1.36 -21.28 -15.97
C ARG A 437 0.34 -20.24 -16.45
N ASN A 438 0.78 -19.01 -16.70
CA ASN A 438 -0.10 -17.94 -17.18
C ASN A 438 -0.17 -17.84 -18.72
N VAL A 439 -1.15 -18.47 -19.37
CA VAL A 439 -1.32 -18.48 -20.84
C VAL A 439 -1.63 -17.10 -21.47
N LYS A 440 -2.09 -16.13 -20.68
CA LYS A 440 -2.30 -14.74 -21.14
C LYS A 440 -0.94 -14.05 -21.37
N LYS A 441 0.05 -14.33 -20.51
CA LYS A 441 1.43 -13.77 -20.58
C LYS A 441 2.37 -14.65 -21.41
N LEU A 442 2.49 -15.94 -21.10
CA LEU A 442 3.31 -16.90 -21.83
C LEU A 442 2.62 -17.30 -23.15
N LYS A 443 3.29 -17.07 -24.28
CA LYS A 443 2.78 -17.40 -25.62
C LYS A 443 3.36 -18.67 -26.24
N ASP A 444 4.59 -19.04 -25.86
CA ASP A 444 5.30 -20.20 -26.41
C ASP A 444 4.55 -21.52 -26.11
N PRO A 445 4.23 -22.35 -27.12
CA PRO A 445 3.46 -23.57 -26.93
C PRO A 445 4.26 -24.66 -26.19
N THR A 446 5.56 -24.77 -26.43
CA THR A 446 6.43 -25.80 -25.83
C THR A 446 6.52 -25.61 -24.31
N MET A 447 6.69 -24.37 -23.85
CA MET A 447 6.68 -24.01 -22.44
C MET A 447 5.28 -24.13 -21.82
N ARG A 448 4.21 -23.80 -22.55
CA ARG A 448 2.81 -24.03 -22.10
C ARG A 448 2.48 -25.51 -21.90
N PHE A 449 3.10 -26.39 -22.69
CA PHE A 449 3.05 -27.84 -22.52
C PHE A 449 3.90 -28.29 -21.33
N LYS A 450 5.18 -27.88 -21.27
CA LYS A 450 6.10 -28.22 -20.15
C LYS A 450 5.58 -27.83 -18.77
N LEU A 451 4.85 -26.71 -18.65
CA LEU A 451 4.25 -26.26 -17.40
C LEU A 451 2.95 -26.97 -17.03
N LEU A 452 2.39 -27.81 -17.90
CA LEU A 452 1.29 -28.72 -17.59
C LEU A 452 1.88 -30.08 -17.20
N LYS A 453 1.67 -30.51 -15.96
CA LYS A 453 2.08 -31.84 -15.52
C LYS A 453 1.00 -32.83 -15.98
N HIS A 454 1.38 -33.86 -16.72
CA HIS A 454 0.46 -34.86 -17.29
C HIS A 454 0.90 -36.27 -16.89
N THR A 455 -0.08 -37.11 -16.55
CA THR A 455 0.00 -38.39 -15.81
C THR A 455 0.24 -38.25 -14.31
N ARG A 456 -0.42 -39.12 -13.51
CA ARG A 456 -0.36 -39.07 -12.04
C ARG A 456 1.06 -39.10 -11.47
N LEU A 457 2.00 -39.80 -12.12
CA LEU A 457 3.40 -39.84 -11.71
C LEU A 457 4.05 -38.45 -11.79
N ASN A 458 3.88 -37.74 -12.91
CA ASN A 458 4.41 -36.38 -13.07
C ASN A 458 3.68 -35.36 -12.20
N VAL A 459 2.37 -35.56 -11.97
CA VAL A 459 1.58 -34.73 -11.04
C VAL A 459 2.12 -34.89 -9.62
N VAL A 460 2.17 -36.10 -9.07
CA VAL A 460 2.58 -36.33 -7.68
C VAL A 460 4.07 -36.02 -7.46
N ALA A 461 4.94 -36.29 -8.45
CA ALA A 461 6.33 -35.83 -8.41
C ALA A 461 6.41 -34.30 -8.26
N PHE A 462 5.72 -33.54 -9.11
CA PHE A 462 5.66 -32.09 -8.99
C PHE A 462 5.06 -31.61 -7.67
N LEU A 463 3.99 -32.25 -7.18
CA LEU A 463 3.41 -31.89 -5.88
C LEU A 463 4.40 -32.15 -4.74
N ASN A 464 5.29 -33.14 -4.84
CA ASN A 464 6.38 -33.34 -3.87
C ASN A 464 7.57 -32.35 -4.04
N GLU A 465 7.71 -31.67 -5.18
CA GLU A 465 8.66 -30.55 -5.38
C GLU A 465 8.18 -29.23 -4.74
N LEU A 466 6.88 -29.08 -4.48
CA LEU A 466 6.31 -27.90 -3.82
C LEU A 466 6.64 -27.87 -2.31
N PRO A 467 6.80 -26.68 -1.69
CA PRO A 467 7.02 -26.56 -0.24
C PRO A 467 6.04 -27.37 0.61
N LYS A 468 6.47 -27.79 1.81
CA LYS A 468 5.64 -28.49 2.77
C LYS A 468 4.66 -27.53 3.43
N THR A 469 3.45 -28.01 3.67
CA THR A 469 2.28 -27.18 3.99
C THR A 469 1.55 -27.65 5.23
N GLN A 470 0.78 -26.75 5.83
CA GLN A 470 -0.24 -27.02 6.84
C GLN A 470 -1.47 -26.20 6.46
N HIS A 471 -2.56 -26.84 6.05
CA HIS A 471 -3.82 -26.20 5.66
C HIS A 471 -4.76 -26.04 6.86
N ASP A 472 -5.51 -24.94 6.89
CA ASP A 472 -6.64 -24.78 7.80
C ASP A 472 -7.91 -25.32 7.13
N ILE A 473 -8.12 -26.63 7.22
CA ILE A 473 -9.26 -27.32 6.59
C ILE A 473 -10.61 -26.80 7.13
N ASN A 474 -10.65 -26.27 8.35
CA ASN A 474 -11.87 -25.70 8.94
C ASN A 474 -12.25 -24.35 8.30
N SER A 475 -11.28 -23.64 7.71
CA SER A 475 -11.49 -22.37 6.99
C SER A 475 -12.00 -22.54 5.54
N PHE A 476 -12.06 -23.77 5.02
CA PHE A 476 -12.30 -24.01 3.59
C PHE A 476 -13.71 -23.60 3.15
N LEU A 477 -13.77 -22.73 2.15
CA LEU A 477 -14.98 -22.46 1.38
C LEU A 477 -14.97 -23.35 0.14
N VAL A 478 -16.06 -24.08 -0.11
CA VAL A 478 -16.16 -25.09 -1.17
C VAL A 478 -17.39 -24.84 -2.02
N ASP A 479 -17.21 -24.68 -3.33
CA ASP A 479 -18.29 -24.44 -4.27
C ASP A 479 -18.32 -25.53 -5.35
N ILE A 480 -19.43 -26.27 -5.44
CA ILE A 480 -19.67 -27.21 -6.54
C ILE A 480 -20.05 -26.42 -7.79
N CYS A 481 -19.13 -26.35 -8.74
CA CYS A 481 -19.27 -25.57 -9.97
C CYS A 481 -20.10 -26.32 -11.03
N ALA A 482 -19.98 -27.65 -11.09
CA ALA A 482 -20.79 -28.50 -11.96
C ALA A 482 -20.83 -29.95 -11.45
N GLN A 483 -21.98 -30.61 -11.65
CA GLN A 483 -22.16 -32.05 -11.43
C GLN A 483 -22.79 -32.67 -12.67
N THR A 484 -22.29 -33.83 -13.09
CA THR A 484 -22.94 -34.71 -14.06
C THR A 484 -22.83 -36.17 -13.59
N ASN A 485 -23.40 -37.10 -14.35
CA ASN A 485 -23.23 -38.55 -14.11
C ASN A 485 -21.79 -39.04 -14.35
N THR A 486 -20.91 -38.22 -14.94
CA THR A 486 -19.54 -38.60 -15.34
C THR A 486 -18.45 -37.77 -14.66
N LEU A 487 -18.75 -36.56 -14.18
CA LEU A 487 -17.78 -35.69 -13.50
C LEU A 487 -18.41 -34.85 -12.38
N LEU A 488 -17.59 -34.52 -11.40
CA LEU A 488 -17.83 -33.50 -10.39
C LEU A 488 -16.72 -32.45 -10.50
N CYS A 489 -17.10 -31.18 -10.64
CA CYS A 489 -16.20 -30.03 -10.72
C CYS A 489 -16.46 -29.11 -9.54
N PHE A 490 -15.42 -28.81 -8.75
CA PHE A 490 -15.54 -27.99 -7.54
C PHE A 490 -14.32 -27.12 -7.28
N ALA A 491 -14.58 -25.94 -6.71
CA ALA A 491 -13.59 -25.01 -6.20
C ALA A 491 -13.39 -25.20 -4.70
N VAL A 492 -12.15 -25.02 -4.24
CA VAL A 492 -11.79 -24.95 -2.82
C VAL A 492 -10.98 -23.68 -2.60
N HIS A 493 -11.53 -22.75 -1.83
CA HIS A 493 -10.85 -21.55 -1.38
C HIS A 493 -10.46 -21.71 0.08
N GLY A 494 -9.25 -21.29 0.46
CA GLY A 494 -8.79 -21.41 1.83
C GLY A 494 -7.38 -20.87 2.01
N ILE A 495 -6.76 -21.25 3.12
CA ILE A 495 -5.43 -20.82 3.53
C ILE A 495 -4.53 -21.99 3.92
N PHE A 496 -3.22 -21.78 3.79
CA PHE A 496 -2.20 -22.67 4.33
C PHE A 496 -0.99 -21.89 4.83
N LYS A 497 -0.18 -22.56 5.65
CA LYS A 497 1.12 -22.09 6.13
C LYS A 497 2.22 -22.98 5.56
N GLU A 498 3.32 -22.39 5.10
CA GLU A 498 4.53 -23.14 4.72
C GLU A 498 5.30 -23.56 5.97
N VAL A 499 5.76 -24.81 6.05
CA VAL A 499 6.47 -25.33 7.25
C VAL A 499 7.98 -25.51 7.05
N ASP A 500 8.46 -25.36 5.82
CA ASP A 500 9.87 -25.44 5.42
C ASP A 500 10.25 -24.30 4.45
N GLY A 501 11.43 -24.42 3.80
CA GLY A 501 11.90 -23.43 2.83
C GLY A 501 12.33 -22.09 3.43
N LYS A 502 12.46 -21.06 2.58
CA LYS A 502 12.82 -19.69 3.01
C LYS A 502 11.64 -18.85 3.45
N SER A 503 10.43 -19.31 3.15
CA SER A 503 9.16 -18.69 3.51
C SER A 503 8.38 -19.54 4.52
N ARG A 504 9.07 -20.40 5.28
CA ARG A 504 8.53 -21.02 6.50
C ARG A 504 7.75 -20.01 7.35
N ASP A 505 6.63 -20.47 7.89
CA ASP A 505 5.65 -19.73 8.68
C ASP A 505 4.97 -18.56 7.92
N CYS A 506 5.17 -18.43 6.59
CA CYS A 506 4.36 -17.55 5.76
C CYS A 506 2.96 -18.14 5.50
N LEU A 507 1.94 -17.31 5.71
CA LEU A 507 0.54 -17.60 5.38
C LEU A 507 0.25 -17.29 3.90
N ARG A 508 -0.30 -18.29 3.21
CA ARG A 508 -0.82 -18.20 1.85
C ARG A 508 -2.33 -18.35 1.86
N ALA A 509 -2.96 -17.75 0.87
CA ALA A 509 -4.33 -18.06 0.50
C ALA A 509 -4.30 -18.72 -0.88
N PHE A 510 -5.16 -19.71 -1.08
CA PHE A 510 -5.20 -20.49 -2.30
C PHE A 510 -6.62 -20.58 -2.89
N THR A 511 -6.69 -21.01 -4.13
CA THR A 511 -7.92 -21.46 -4.77
C THR A 511 -7.57 -22.64 -5.64
N ARG A 512 -8.13 -23.81 -5.34
CA ARG A 512 -7.85 -25.06 -6.04
C ARG A 512 -9.10 -25.56 -6.75
N MET A 513 -8.98 -25.81 -8.04
CA MET A 513 -10.04 -26.37 -8.87
C MET A 513 -9.79 -27.86 -9.06
N PHE A 514 -10.72 -28.70 -8.63
CA PHE A 514 -10.71 -30.12 -8.92
C PHE A 514 -11.81 -30.48 -9.93
N ILE A 515 -11.45 -31.25 -10.95
CA ILE A 515 -12.40 -32.05 -11.72
C ILE A 515 -12.09 -33.51 -11.42
N ALA A 516 -13.07 -34.24 -10.90
CA ALA A 516 -12.94 -35.65 -10.56
C ALA A 516 -14.05 -36.48 -11.20
N VAL A 517 -13.73 -37.74 -11.50
CA VAL A 517 -14.69 -38.76 -11.92
C VAL A 517 -15.05 -39.68 -10.74
N PRO A 518 -16.24 -40.30 -10.70
CA PRO A 518 -16.58 -41.28 -9.67
C PRO A 518 -15.62 -42.47 -9.67
N ALA A 519 -15.21 -42.94 -8.48
CA ALA A 519 -14.30 -44.07 -8.33
C ALA A 519 -14.76 -45.01 -7.20
N GLY A 520 -15.08 -46.25 -7.54
CA GLY A 520 -15.73 -47.18 -6.61
C GLY A 520 -17.09 -46.65 -6.13
N ASN A 521 -17.55 -47.12 -4.96
CA ASN A 521 -18.90 -46.81 -4.48
C ASN A 521 -19.07 -45.41 -3.88
N THR A 522 -18.00 -44.80 -3.34
CA THR A 522 -18.06 -43.47 -2.69
C THR A 522 -16.75 -42.66 -2.82
N GLY A 523 -15.94 -42.92 -3.85
CA GLY A 523 -14.66 -42.24 -4.08
C GLY A 523 -14.69 -41.26 -5.24
N LEU A 524 -13.68 -40.39 -5.30
CA LEU A 524 -13.45 -39.42 -6.36
C LEU A 524 -12.01 -39.58 -6.87
N CYS A 525 -11.84 -39.68 -8.19
CA CYS A 525 -10.52 -39.78 -8.83
C CYS A 525 -10.29 -38.54 -9.71
N ILE A 526 -9.22 -37.78 -9.41
CA ILE A 526 -8.95 -36.48 -10.01
C ILE A 526 -8.44 -36.65 -11.44
N VAL A 527 -9.09 -35.98 -12.40
CA VAL A 527 -8.64 -35.90 -13.80
C VAL A 527 -8.00 -34.55 -14.14
N ASN A 528 -8.45 -33.46 -13.49
CA ASN A 528 -7.81 -32.14 -13.61
C ASN A 528 -7.69 -31.47 -12.23
N ASP A 529 -6.53 -30.83 -12.02
CA ASP A 529 -6.17 -30.03 -10.85
C ASP A 529 -5.54 -28.72 -11.31
N GLU A 530 -6.05 -27.58 -10.83
CA GLU A 530 -5.40 -26.27 -11.01
C GLU A 530 -5.30 -25.57 -9.66
N LEU A 531 -4.08 -25.28 -9.22
CA LEU A 531 -3.79 -24.63 -7.95
C LEU A 531 -3.37 -23.18 -8.18
N PHE A 532 -4.21 -22.23 -7.77
CA PHE A 532 -3.85 -20.82 -7.69
C PHE A 532 -3.34 -20.48 -6.28
N VAL A 533 -2.14 -19.92 -6.15
CA VAL A 533 -1.54 -19.51 -4.87
C VAL A 533 -1.28 -17.99 -4.84
N ARG A 534 -1.66 -17.34 -3.74
CA ARG A 534 -1.38 -15.94 -3.45
C ARG A 534 -0.96 -15.71 -1.99
N THR A 535 -0.46 -14.52 -1.70
CA THR A 535 -0.34 -14.04 -0.31
C THR A 535 -1.74 -13.90 0.30
N ALA A 536 -1.89 -14.29 1.57
CA ALA A 536 -3.10 -14.01 2.33
C ALA A 536 -3.23 -12.51 2.64
N THR A 537 -4.47 -12.02 2.73
CA THR A 537 -4.78 -10.65 3.17
C THR A 537 -4.75 -10.54 4.70
N SER A 538 -4.65 -9.33 5.23
CA SER A 538 -4.66 -9.08 6.69
C SER A 538 -5.95 -9.55 7.39
N GLU A 539 -7.06 -9.66 6.66
CA GLU A 539 -8.33 -10.21 7.17
C GLU A 539 -8.29 -11.73 7.26
N GLU A 540 -7.79 -12.40 6.22
CA GLU A 540 -7.60 -13.86 6.21
C GLU A 540 -6.56 -14.29 7.25
N ILE A 541 -5.47 -13.52 7.41
CA ILE A 541 -4.43 -13.76 8.43
C ILE A 541 -5.01 -13.64 9.85
N ARG A 542 -5.91 -12.68 10.11
CA ARG A 542 -6.60 -12.55 11.42
C ARG A 542 -7.60 -13.67 11.70
N LYS A 543 -8.05 -14.41 10.67
CA LYS A 543 -8.98 -15.54 10.79
C LYS A 543 -8.28 -16.91 10.70
N ALA A 544 -6.97 -16.93 10.44
CA ALA A 544 -6.21 -18.14 10.17
C ALA A 544 -5.97 -18.97 11.42
N PHE A 545 -6.23 -20.29 11.34
CA PHE A 545 -6.05 -21.26 12.42
C PHE A 545 -6.82 -20.90 13.71
N LEU A 546 -7.85 -20.05 13.60
CA LEU A 546 -8.86 -19.94 14.64
C LEU A 546 -9.60 -21.29 14.67
N MET A 547 -9.38 -22.06 15.73
CA MET A 547 -10.23 -23.22 16.00
C MET A 547 -11.69 -22.75 15.98
N PRO A 548 -12.61 -23.50 15.35
CA PRO A 548 -14.03 -23.28 15.58
C PRO A 548 -14.25 -23.27 17.10
N ALA A 549 -14.78 -22.16 17.63
CA ALA A 549 -15.26 -22.14 19.01
C ALA A 549 -16.20 -23.34 19.17
N PRO A 550 -16.06 -24.15 20.24
CA PRO A 550 -16.77 -25.42 20.38
C PRO A 550 -18.26 -25.14 20.14
N THR A 551 -18.79 -25.71 19.06
CA THR A 551 -20.13 -25.37 18.57
C THR A 551 -21.11 -25.48 19.72
N PRO A 552 -21.94 -24.46 19.98
CA PRO A 552 -22.88 -24.50 21.07
C PRO A 552 -23.83 -25.68 20.84
N SER A 553 -23.60 -26.76 21.59
CA SER A 553 -24.57 -27.83 21.75
C SER A 553 -25.89 -27.20 22.15
N SER A 554 -27.01 -27.77 21.70
CA SER A 554 -28.35 -27.34 22.13
C SER A 554 -28.67 -27.83 23.55
N SER A 555 -27.75 -27.56 24.46
CA SER A 555 -27.72 -27.85 25.89
C SER A 555 -27.35 -26.52 26.56
N PRO A 556 -28.19 -25.93 27.42
CA PRO A 556 -27.89 -24.63 28.00
C PRO A 556 -26.62 -24.74 28.86
N VAL A 557 -25.56 -24.03 28.46
CA VAL A 557 -24.40 -23.79 29.32
C VAL A 557 -24.90 -23.05 30.56
N PRO A 558 -24.63 -23.53 31.80
CA PRO A 558 -25.06 -22.81 32.99
C PRO A 558 -24.41 -21.44 33.06
N THR A 559 -25.17 -20.40 32.74
CA THR A 559 -24.81 -19.02 33.05
C THR A 559 -24.75 -18.90 34.57
N LEU A 560 -23.64 -18.40 35.11
CA LEU A 560 -23.49 -18.22 36.55
C LEU A 560 -24.63 -17.35 37.10
N SER A 561 -25.19 -17.72 38.25
CA SER A 561 -26.17 -16.88 38.93
C SER A 561 -25.53 -15.55 39.38
N ALA A 562 -26.36 -14.53 39.64
CA ALA A 562 -25.86 -13.27 40.18
C ALA A 562 -25.06 -13.47 41.50
N GLU A 563 -25.53 -14.39 42.35
CA GLU A 563 -24.85 -14.81 43.58
C GLU A 563 -23.48 -15.44 43.29
N GLN A 564 -23.38 -16.30 42.26
CA GLN A 564 -22.11 -16.89 41.84
C GLN A 564 -21.15 -15.85 41.24
N GLN A 565 -21.65 -14.84 40.53
CA GLN A 565 -20.83 -13.73 40.02
C GLN A 565 -20.30 -12.82 41.14
N GLU A 566 -21.13 -12.49 42.14
CA GLU A 566 -20.71 -11.72 43.32
C GLU A 566 -19.71 -12.51 44.17
N MET A 567 -19.99 -13.81 44.40
CA MET A 567 -19.09 -14.73 45.10
C MET A 567 -17.73 -14.86 44.39
N LEU A 568 -17.73 -14.94 43.06
CA LEU A 568 -16.51 -14.96 42.25
C LEU A 568 -15.69 -13.67 42.40
N ALA A 569 -16.33 -12.51 42.32
CA ALA A 569 -15.67 -11.21 42.50
C ALA A 569 -15.04 -11.10 43.90
N ALA A 570 -15.77 -11.51 44.95
CA ALA A 570 -15.27 -11.55 46.32
C ALA A 570 -14.08 -12.51 46.49
N PHE A 571 -14.17 -13.72 45.92
CA PHE A 571 -13.11 -14.73 46.04
C PHE A 571 -11.84 -14.33 45.30
N SER A 572 -11.95 -13.71 44.12
CA SER A 572 -10.81 -13.14 43.39
C SER A 572 -10.14 -12.01 44.18
N MET A 573 -10.94 -11.14 44.82
CA MET A 573 -10.41 -10.07 45.66
C MET A 573 -9.68 -10.60 46.90
N GLN A 574 -10.20 -11.62 47.58
CA GLN A 574 -9.61 -12.17 48.82
C GLN A 574 -8.43 -13.12 48.57
N SER A 575 -8.51 -13.99 47.56
CA SER A 575 -7.42 -14.91 47.19
C SER A 575 -6.24 -14.18 46.53
N GLY A 576 -6.53 -13.08 45.83
CA GLY A 576 -5.61 -12.37 44.96
C GLY A 576 -5.44 -13.04 43.59
N MET A 577 -6.12 -14.16 43.32
CA MET A 577 -6.12 -14.81 42.00
C MET A 577 -6.96 -14.01 41.00
N ASN A 578 -6.69 -14.20 39.70
CA ASN A 578 -7.58 -13.73 38.64
C ASN A 578 -8.89 -14.52 38.57
N LEU A 579 -9.85 -13.98 37.82
CA LEU A 579 -11.22 -14.50 37.76
C LEU A 579 -11.29 -15.95 37.26
N GLU A 580 -10.45 -16.37 36.31
CA GLU A 580 -10.47 -17.73 35.78
C GLU A 580 -10.10 -18.77 36.85
N TRP A 581 -9.01 -18.53 37.58
CA TRP A 581 -8.55 -19.43 38.64
C TRP A 581 -9.42 -19.33 39.91
N SER A 582 -10.00 -18.17 40.21
CA SER A 582 -11.00 -18.02 41.26
C SER A 582 -12.29 -18.76 40.95
N GLN A 583 -12.80 -18.68 39.71
CA GLN A 583 -13.98 -19.40 39.26
C GLN A 583 -13.75 -20.89 39.33
N LYS A 584 -12.59 -21.36 38.84
CA LYS A 584 -12.22 -22.77 38.94
C LYS A 584 -12.17 -23.24 40.41
N CYS A 585 -11.54 -22.47 41.30
CA CYS A 585 -11.43 -22.84 42.71
C CYS A 585 -12.80 -22.96 43.41
N LEU A 586 -13.76 -22.09 43.07
CA LEU A 586 -15.15 -22.18 43.54
C LEU A 586 -15.89 -23.37 42.91
N GLN A 587 -15.76 -23.59 41.60
CA GLN A 587 -16.39 -24.72 40.89
C GLN A 587 -15.89 -26.08 41.39
N ASP A 588 -14.57 -26.24 41.59
CA ASP A 588 -13.94 -27.45 42.13
C ASP A 588 -14.29 -27.71 43.62
N ASN A 589 -15.01 -26.78 44.27
CA ASN A 589 -15.49 -26.88 45.67
C ASN A 589 -17.00 -26.63 45.80
N ASP A 590 -17.79 -26.97 44.77
CA ASP A 590 -19.27 -26.94 44.80
C ASP A 590 -19.89 -25.55 45.09
N TRP A 591 -19.14 -24.46 44.86
CA TRP A 591 -19.46 -23.08 45.26
C TRP A 591 -19.59 -22.84 46.78
N ASP A 592 -19.04 -23.72 47.62
CA ASP A 592 -18.83 -23.41 49.04
C ASP A 592 -17.62 -22.48 49.22
N TYR A 593 -17.90 -21.20 49.47
CA TYR A 593 -16.89 -20.15 49.67
C TYR A 593 -15.92 -20.45 50.82
N GLY A 594 -16.42 -21.05 51.91
CA GLY A 594 -15.61 -21.35 53.10
C GLY A 594 -14.64 -22.50 52.82
N ARG A 595 -15.14 -23.57 52.19
CA ARG A 595 -14.36 -24.73 51.76
C ARG A 595 -13.34 -24.36 50.69
N ALA A 596 -13.75 -23.58 49.67
CA ALA A 596 -12.84 -23.05 48.65
C ALA A 596 -11.71 -22.22 49.27
N GLY A 597 -12.01 -21.37 50.26
CA GLY A 597 -11.01 -20.56 50.97
C GLY A 597 -10.01 -21.40 51.75
N GLN A 598 -10.45 -22.49 52.40
CA GLN A 598 -9.56 -23.43 53.09
C GLN A 598 -8.66 -24.19 52.11
N VAL A 599 -9.23 -24.75 51.04
CA VAL A 599 -8.48 -25.51 50.01
C VAL A 599 -7.48 -24.60 49.28
N PHE A 600 -7.88 -23.37 48.94
CA PHE A 600 -6.97 -22.36 48.39
C PHE A 600 -5.80 -22.07 49.35
N THR A 601 -6.09 -21.85 50.63
CA THR A 601 -5.05 -21.55 51.64
C THR A 601 -4.07 -22.72 51.78
N GLN A 602 -4.55 -23.95 51.82
CA GLN A 602 -3.70 -25.15 51.84
C GLN A 602 -2.84 -25.26 50.58
N LEU A 603 -3.43 -25.18 49.39
CA LEU A 603 -2.68 -25.30 48.12
C LEU A 603 -1.65 -24.18 47.93
N LYS A 604 -1.91 -22.99 48.48
CA LYS A 604 -0.97 -21.86 48.50
C LYS A 604 0.20 -22.09 49.46
N LEU A 605 -0.05 -22.66 50.64
CA LEU A 605 1.01 -23.08 51.59
C LEU A 605 1.84 -24.24 51.05
N GLU A 606 1.23 -25.17 50.32
CA GLU A 606 1.91 -26.29 49.65
C GLU A 606 2.63 -25.89 48.34
N GLY A 607 2.55 -24.63 47.91
CA GLY A 607 3.19 -24.14 46.68
C GLY A 607 2.64 -24.72 45.37
N LYS A 608 1.41 -25.27 45.40
CA LYS A 608 0.81 -26.02 44.27
C LYS A 608 -0.02 -25.15 43.31
N ILE A 609 -0.22 -23.87 43.62
CA ILE A 609 -0.95 -22.94 42.74
C ILE A 609 0.04 -22.30 41.76
N PRO A 610 -0.15 -22.43 40.43
CA PRO A 610 0.73 -21.82 39.44
C PRO A 610 0.78 -20.29 39.55
N GLU A 611 1.94 -19.68 39.32
CA GLU A 611 2.13 -18.22 39.37
C GLU A 611 1.18 -17.46 38.43
N VAL A 612 0.81 -18.07 37.28
CA VAL A 612 -0.16 -17.52 36.32
C VAL A 612 -1.55 -17.29 36.90
N ALA A 613 -1.91 -17.94 38.02
CA ALA A 613 -3.17 -17.69 38.71
C ALA A 613 -3.23 -16.29 39.36
N PHE A 614 -2.07 -15.66 39.61
CA PHE A 614 -1.96 -14.35 40.27
C PHE A 614 -1.60 -13.20 39.31
N LEU A 615 -1.46 -13.48 38.00
CA LEU A 615 -1.37 -12.46 36.96
C LEU A 615 -2.75 -11.85 36.72
N LYS A 616 -2.83 -10.51 36.68
CA LYS A 616 -4.05 -9.73 36.48
C LYS A 616 -4.01 -8.95 35.17
#